data_AF-A0A3M2RHP0-F1
#
_entry.id   AF-A0A3M2RHP0-F1
#
_cell.length_a   1.000
_cell.length_b   1.000
_cell.length_c   1.000
_cell.angle_alpha   90.00
_cell.angle_beta   90.00
_cell.angle_gamma   90.00
#
_symmetry.space_group_name_H-M   'P 1'
#
loop_
_entity.id
_entity.type
_entity.pdbx_description
1 polymer ?
#
loop_
_entity_poly.entity_id
_entity_poly.type
_entity_poly.pdbx_seq_one_letter_code
_entity_poly.pdbx_strand_id
1 'polypeptide(L)'
;MAAKDAIELAVVEIGKTKKNFEFVSQVVGRKRKELDARTGFVHAISKRIEKLPTFNNRLHVPEDVEYAKLDGSSGDNYLRIQVVLCDIDFYMRQISAYMNELTQYASSIELVARIRPSKYPPVESKWVQFSVAVRDLQMVSLEGHLDQIRKHVIEPFERVMRAYENPSLAMKKRQ
;
A
#
# COMPACT_ATOMS: atom_id res chain seq x y z
N MET A 1 2.95 37.28 -40.72
CA MET A 1 1.89 37.58 -39.73
C MET A 1 1.54 36.37 -38.88
N ALA A 2 1.22 35.20 -39.46
CA ALA A 2 0.78 34.00 -38.74
C ALA A 2 1.71 33.49 -37.58
N ALA A 3 3.03 33.59 -37.73
CA ALA A 3 3.97 33.09 -36.70
C ALA A 3 3.98 33.95 -35.43
N LYS A 4 3.71 35.26 -35.56
CA LYS A 4 3.68 36.18 -34.41
C LYS A 4 2.42 35.96 -33.57
N ASP A 5 1.28 35.76 -34.24
CA ASP A 5 -0.01 35.51 -33.59
C ASP A 5 -0.03 34.17 -32.86
N ALA A 6 0.64 33.15 -33.41
CA ALA A 6 0.80 31.85 -32.76
C ALA A 6 1.61 31.93 -31.46
N ILE A 7 2.65 32.78 -31.42
CA ILE A 7 3.47 32.98 -30.22
C ILE A 7 2.69 33.76 -29.15
N GLU A 8 1.94 34.79 -29.54
CA GLU A 8 1.11 35.55 -28.60
C GLU A 8 0.00 34.68 -27.97
N LEU A 9 -0.63 33.80 -28.76
CA LEU A 9 -1.58 32.81 -28.25
C LEU A 9 -0.94 31.83 -27.27
N ALA A 10 0.24 31.29 -27.60
CA ALA A 10 0.95 30.35 -26.73
C ALA A 10 1.35 30.99 -25.38
N VAL A 11 1.79 32.25 -25.39
CA VAL A 11 2.15 32.98 -24.16
C VAL A 11 0.94 33.19 -23.26
N VAL A 12 -0.22 33.53 -23.82
CA VAL A 12 -1.47 33.68 -23.06
C VAL A 12 -1.93 32.34 -22.49
N GLU A 13 -1.78 31.25 -23.24
CA GLU A 13 -2.18 29.91 -22.81
C GLU A 13 -1.30 29.37 -21.68
N ILE A 14 0.02 29.57 -21.78
CA ILE A 14 1.01 29.27 -20.73
C ILE A 14 0.71 30.08 -19.45
N GLY A 15 0.38 31.37 -19.60
CA GLY A 15 0.01 32.23 -18.48
C GLY A 15 -1.24 31.73 -17.73
N LYS A 16 -2.23 31.20 -18.45
CA LYS A 16 -3.43 30.59 -17.86
C LYS A 16 -3.11 29.26 -17.17
N THR A 17 -2.26 28.41 -17.76
CA THR A 17 -1.88 27.13 -17.16
C THR A 17 -1.08 27.32 -15.87
N LYS A 18 -0.21 28.33 -15.81
CA LYS A 18 0.58 28.65 -14.61
C LYS A 18 -0.31 29.07 -13.42
N LYS A 19 -1.33 29.89 -13.67
CA LYS A 19 -2.31 30.27 -12.63
C LYS A 19 -3.09 29.07 -12.09
N ASN A 20 -3.49 28.15 -12.96
CA ASN A 20 -4.16 26.92 -12.55
C ASN A 20 -3.24 25.99 -11.77
N PHE A 21 -1.95 25.94 -12.12
CA PHE A 21 -0.95 25.16 -11.39
C PHE A 21 -0.72 25.69 -9.98
N GLU A 22 -0.60 27.01 -9.82
CA GLU A 22 -0.47 27.66 -8.51
C GLU A 22 -1.71 27.40 -7.63
N PHE A 23 -2.91 27.47 -8.20
CA PHE A 23 -4.15 27.15 -7.50
C PHE A 23 -4.22 25.69 -7.04
N VAL A 24 -3.86 24.73 -7.91
CA VAL A 24 -3.86 23.31 -7.58
C VAL A 24 -2.77 22.97 -6.55
N SER A 25 -1.60 23.60 -6.61
CA SER A 25 -0.55 23.46 -5.59
C SER A 25 -1.03 23.96 -4.22
N GLN A 26 -1.83 25.02 -4.18
CA GLN A 26 -2.40 25.56 -2.94
C GLN A 26 -3.52 24.66 -2.37
N VAL A 27 -4.30 24.00 -3.25
CA VAL A 27 -5.35 23.04 -2.86
C VAL A 27 -4.77 21.70 -2.40
N VAL A 28 -3.66 21.24 -3.00
CA VAL A 28 -3.00 19.96 -2.66
C VAL A 28 -2.04 20.11 -1.48
N GLY A 29 -1.58 21.33 -1.15
CA GLY A 29 -0.63 21.61 -0.08
C GLY A 29 -1.15 21.53 1.37
N ARG A 30 -2.37 21.04 1.62
CA ARG A 30 -2.83 20.79 2.99
C ARG A 30 -2.16 19.53 3.56
N LYS A 31 -1.00 19.75 4.20
CA LYS A 31 -0.29 18.81 5.09
C LYS A 31 -1.30 17.93 5.85
N ARG A 32 -1.30 16.63 5.57
CA ARG A 32 -2.06 15.66 6.35
C ARG A 32 -1.21 15.24 7.55
N LYS A 33 -1.74 15.52 8.75
CA LYS A 33 -1.23 15.02 10.03
C LYS A 33 -1.05 13.51 9.97
N GLU A 34 0.08 13.05 10.49
CA GLU A 34 0.36 11.65 10.85
C GLU A 34 -0.83 11.08 11.62
N LEU A 35 -1.47 10.05 11.05
CA LEU A 35 -2.52 9.29 11.73
C LEU A 35 -2.23 7.81 11.50
N ASP A 36 -1.70 7.22 12.57
CA ASP A 36 -1.72 5.83 13.01
C ASP A 36 -1.76 4.73 11.94
N ALA A 37 -0.58 4.17 11.65
CA ALA A 37 -0.29 3.20 10.61
C ALA A 37 -0.73 1.76 10.94
N ARG A 38 -1.82 1.58 11.69
CA ARG A 38 -2.30 0.26 12.14
C ARG A 38 -3.57 -0.27 11.46
N THR A 39 -4.36 0.55 10.76
CA THR A 39 -5.71 0.05 10.34
C THR A 39 -6.19 0.52 8.95
N GLY A 40 -5.39 1.22 8.15
CA GLY A 40 -5.94 2.08 7.07
C GLY A 40 -5.58 1.82 5.60
N PHE A 41 -4.75 0.84 5.24
CA PHE A 41 -4.19 0.80 3.87
C PHE A 41 -5.14 0.24 2.79
N VAL A 42 -6.00 -0.74 3.11
CA VAL A 42 -6.76 -1.50 2.09
C VAL A 42 -7.93 -0.74 1.48
N HIS A 43 -8.55 0.22 2.18
CA HIS A 43 -9.70 0.94 1.63
C HIS A 43 -9.32 2.18 0.78
N ALA A 44 -8.10 2.70 0.95
CA ALA A 44 -7.68 3.93 0.30
C ALA A 44 -7.08 3.73 -1.10
N ILE A 45 -6.59 2.53 -1.42
CA ILE A 45 -5.93 2.22 -2.70
C ILE A 45 -6.98 1.87 -3.77
N SER A 46 -7.96 1.00 -3.48
CA SER A 46 -9.00 0.64 -4.45
C SER A 46 -9.89 1.82 -4.86
N LYS A 47 -10.15 2.76 -3.95
CA LYS A 47 -11.05 3.91 -4.21
C LYS A 47 -10.44 5.02 -5.06
N ARG A 48 -9.10 5.07 -5.20
CA ARG A 48 -8.42 6.03 -6.10
C ARG A 48 -8.40 5.58 -7.55
N ILE A 49 -8.69 4.31 -7.83
CA ILE A 49 -8.72 3.76 -9.19
C ILE A 49 -10.02 4.17 -9.91
N GLU A 50 -11.11 4.45 -9.17
CA GLU A 50 -12.45 4.55 -9.76
C GLU A 50 -12.89 5.98 -10.18
N LYS A 51 -12.11 7.02 -9.90
CA LYS A 51 -12.56 8.41 -10.13
C LYS A 51 -11.48 9.30 -10.72
N LEU A 52 -11.28 9.20 -12.02
CA LEU A 52 -10.68 10.27 -12.82
C LEU A 52 -11.61 10.60 -13.99
N PRO A 53 -12.17 11.82 -14.05
CA PRO A 53 -12.97 12.26 -15.19
C PRO A 53 -12.05 12.44 -16.40
N THR A 54 -12.37 11.75 -17.49
CA THR A 54 -11.72 11.85 -18.79
C THR A 54 -12.00 13.24 -19.39
N PHE A 55 -11.11 14.20 -19.14
CA PHE A 55 -11.16 15.49 -19.82
C PHE A 55 -10.58 15.31 -21.24
N ASN A 56 -11.44 14.87 -22.16
CA ASN A 56 -11.17 14.88 -23.60
C ASN A 56 -11.22 16.32 -24.12
N ASN A 57 -10.12 17.05 -24.03
CA ASN A 57 -9.81 18.08 -25.02
C ASN A 57 -8.37 18.58 -24.84
N ARG A 58 -7.44 18.20 -25.74
CA ARG A 58 -6.39 19.09 -26.30
C ARG A 58 -5.44 18.37 -27.27
N LEU A 59 -5.02 19.16 -28.25
CA LEU A 59 -3.95 19.01 -29.25
C LEU A 59 -3.31 17.61 -29.40
N HIS A 60 -3.49 17.02 -30.58
CA HIS A 60 -2.79 15.83 -31.07
C HIS A 60 -1.28 16.10 -31.18
N VAL A 61 -0.57 15.99 -30.06
CA VAL A 61 0.89 15.86 -30.02
C VAL A 61 1.24 14.58 -30.78
N PRO A 62 2.22 14.58 -31.71
CA PRO A 62 2.62 13.36 -32.43
C PRO A 62 2.89 12.22 -31.44
N GLU A 63 2.27 11.05 -31.69
CA GLU A 63 2.44 9.86 -30.86
C GLU A 63 3.90 9.39 -30.92
N ASP A 64 4.65 9.70 -29.87
CA ASP A 64 5.96 9.13 -29.63
C ASP A 64 5.79 7.67 -29.18
N VAL A 65 6.08 6.75 -30.10
CA VAL A 65 5.94 5.30 -29.91
C VAL A 65 6.85 4.80 -28.78
N GLU A 66 8.01 5.41 -28.56
CA GLU A 66 8.89 5.03 -27.45
C GLU A 66 8.31 5.47 -26.11
N TYR A 67 7.77 6.69 -26.05
CA TYR A 67 7.09 7.16 -24.85
C TYR A 67 5.86 6.33 -24.50
N ALA A 68 5.01 5.97 -25.48
CA ALA A 68 3.82 5.16 -25.23
C ALA A 68 4.17 3.77 -24.66
N LYS A 69 5.27 3.16 -25.11
CA LYS A 69 5.80 1.91 -24.55
C LYS A 69 6.27 2.08 -23.11
N LEU A 70 7.00 3.17 -22.82
CA LEU A 70 7.48 3.47 -21.47
C LEU A 70 6.32 3.79 -20.51
N ASP A 71 5.28 4.48 -20.99
CA ASP A 71 4.07 4.77 -20.21
C ASP A 71 3.33 3.50 -19.81
N GLY A 72 3.04 2.64 -20.79
CA GLY A 72 2.42 1.34 -20.54
C GLY A 72 3.23 0.47 -19.58
N SER A 73 4.56 0.37 -19.79
CA SER A 73 5.43 -0.41 -18.90
C SER A 73 5.53 0.18 -17.49
N SER A 74 5.56 1.51 -17.35
CA SER A 74 5.57 2.19 -16.06
C SER A 74 4.30 1.89 -15.26
N GLY A 75 3.14 1.96 -15.93
CA GLY A 75 1.84 1.60 -15.35
C GLY A 75 1.76 0.13 -14.92
N ASP A 76 2.21 -0.80 -15.77
CA ASP A 76 2.24 -2.23 -15.45
C ASP A 76 3.15 -2.54 -14.27
N ASN A 77 4.36 -1.97 -14.24
CA ASN A 77 5.29 -2.13 -13.12
C ASN A 77 4.72 -1.60 -11.81
N TYR A 78 4.05 -0.44 -11.84
CA TYR A 78 3.39 0.13 -10.67
C TYR A 78 2.25 -0.78 -10.15
N LEU A 79 1.44 -1.34 -11.05
CA LEU A 79 0.37 -2.27 -10.69
C LEU A 79 0.94 -3.55 -10.03
N ARG A 80 2.01 -4.12 -10.60
CA ARG A 80 2.66 -5.32 -10.04
C ARG A 80 3.14 -5.08 -8.60
N ILE A 81 3.74 -3.93 -8.32
CA ILE A 81 4.16 -3.53 -6.97
C ILE A 81 2.96 -3.50 -6.01
N GLN A 82 1.82 -2.95 -6.44
CA GLN A 82 0.61 -2.89 -5.63
C GLN A 82 0.03 -4.28 -5.34
N VAL A 83 -0.02 -5.17 -6.33
CA VAL A 83 -0.51 -6.55 -6.14
C VAL A 83 0.34 -7.28 -5.10
N VAL A 84 1.68 -7.20 -5.23
CA VAL A 84 2.60 -7.83 -4.29
C VAL A 84 2.41 -7.28 -2.87
N LEU A 85 2.23 -5.97 -2.71
CA LEU A 85 1.94 -5.38 -1.40
C LEU A 85 0.61 -5.87 -0.80
N CYS A 86 -0.43 -6.03 -1.62
CA CYS A 86 -1.70 -6.58 -1.18
C CYS A 86 -1.55 -8.04 -0.70
N ASP A 87 -0.78 -8.85 -1.43
CA ASP A 87 -0.51 -10.25 -1.06
C ASP A 87 0.25 -10.34 0.28
N ILE A 88 1.20 -9.43 0.51
CA ILE A 88 1.95 -9.34 1.78
C ILE A 88 1.03 -8.93 2.93
N ASP A 89 0.17 -7.92 2.75
CA ASP A 89 -0.80 -7.52 3.78
C ASP A 89 -1.75 -8.67 4.13
N PHE A 90 -2.23 -9.38 3.10
CA PHE A 90 -3.07 -10.56 3.29
C PHE A 90 -2.33 -11.65 4.07
N TYR A 91 -1.09 -11.96 3.70
CA TYR A 91 -0.25 -12.91 4.44
C TYR A 91 -0.10 -12.53 5.91
N MET A 92 0.24 -11.27 6.22
CA MET A 92 0.42 -10.79 7.60
C MET A 92 -0.85 -10.95 8.44
N ARG A 93 -2.02 -10.70 7.85
CA ARG A 93 -3.31 -10.93 8.52
C ARG A 93 -3.57 -12.41 8.76
N GLN A 94 -3.34 -13.26 7.76
CA GLN A 94 -3.58 -14.69 7.86
C GLN A 94 -2.69 -15.34 8.92
N ILE A 95 -1.38 -15.07 8.91
CA ILE A 95 -0.46 -15.66 9.90
C ILE A 95 -0.82 -15.23 11.33
N SER A 96 -1.25 -13.99 11.51
CA SER A 96 -1.73 -13.49 12.81
C SER A 96 -3.00 -14.19 13.27
N ALA A 97 -3.95 -14.41 12.34
CA ALA A 97 -5.19 -15.13 12.63
C ALA A 97 -4.91 -16.60 13.01
N TYR A 98 -4.06 -17.30 12.26
CA TYR A 98 -3.70 -18.69 12.55
C TYR A 98 -3.01 -18.85 13.90
N MET A 99 -2.11 -17.93 14.27
CA MET A 99 -1.46 -17.97 15.59
C MET A 99 -2.45 -17.69 16.72
N ASN A 100 -3.40 -16.78 16.51
CA ASN A 100 -4.46 -16.52 17.47
C ASN A 100 -5.36 -17.76 17.67
N GLU A 101 -5.75 -18.43 16.58
CA GLU A 101 -6.53 -19.68 16.65
C GLU A 101 -5.75 -20.79 17.37
N LEU A 102 -4.45 -20.95 17.07
CA LEU A 102 -3.60 -21.93 17.74
C LEU A 102 -3.54 -21.71 19.26
N THR A 103 -3.41 -20.45 19.69
CA THR A 103 -3.42 -20.08 21.11
C THR A 103 -4.78 -20.31 21.77
N GLN A 104 -5.88 -20.10 21.04
CA GLN A 104 -7.23 -20.42 21.53
C GLN A 104 -7.39 -21.93 21.74
N TYR A 105 -6.90 -22.76 20.82
CA TYR A 105 -6.89 -24.22 20.99
C TYR A 105 -6.06 -24.64 22.20
N ALA A 106 -4.84 -24.12 22.35
CA ALA A 106 -3.99 -24.42 23.50
C ALA A 106 -4.66 -24.05 24.84
N SER A 107 -5.32 -22.88 24.89
CA SER A 107 -6.04 -22.41 26.08
C SER A 107 -7.29 -23.25 26.38
N SER A 108 -7.97 -23.76 25.35
CA SER A 108 -9.13 -24.64 25.50
C SER A 108 -8.73 -26.00 26.07
N ILE A 109 -7.59 -26.55 25.62
CA ILE A 109 -7.03 -27.80 26.18
C ILE A 109 -6.63 -27.60 27.64
N GLU A 110 -6.01 -26.48 27.98
CA GLU A 110 -5.64 -26.14 29.36
C GLU A 110 -6.88 -26.07 30.27
N LEU A 111 -7.99 -25.50 29.79
CA LEU A 111 -9.26 -25.45 30.51
C LEU A 111 -9.81 -26.86 30.79
N VAL A 112 -9.81 -27.74 29.77
CA VAL A 112 -10.27 -29.13 29.93
C VAL A 112 -9.43 -29.89 30.95
N ALA A 113 -8.11 -29.74 30.90
CA ALA A 113 -7.19 -30.37 31.85
C ALA A 113 -7.45 -29.91 33.30
N ARG A 114 -7.82 -28.63 33.51
CA ARG A 114 -8.19 -28.10 34.83
C ARG A 114 -9.50 -28.67 35.36
N ILE A 115 -10.49 -28.87 34.49
CA ILE A 115 -11.81 -29.41 34.88
C ILE A 115 -11.70 -30.90 35.22
N ARG A 116 -10.93 -31.65 34.43
CA ARG A 116 -10.75 -33.08 34.62
C ARG A 116 -9.27 -33.44 34.52
N PRO A 117 -8.55 -33.47 35.66
CA PRO A 117 -7.17 -33.92 35.70
C PRO A 117 -7.03 -35.35 35.16
N SER A 118 -6.03 -35.53 34.31
CA SER A 118 -5.64 -36.79 33.71
C SER A 118 -5.04 -37.73 34.76
N LYS A 119 -5.17 -39.03 34.52
CA LYS A 119 -4.45 -40.06 35.27
C LYS A 119 -2.96 -40.12 34.92
N TYR A 120 -2.52 -39.32 33.93
CA TYR A 120 -1.15 -39.27 33.43
C TYR A 120 -0.54 -37.86 33.54
N PRO A 121 -0.06 -37.47 34.74
CA PRO A 121 0.56 -36.16 34.97
C PRO A 121 1.71 -35.78 34.02
N PRO A 122 2.57 -36.71 33.54
CA PRO A 122 3.63 -36.37 32.59
C PRO A 122 3.11 -35.82 31.25
N VAL A 123 1.92 -36.24 30.82
CA VAL A 123 1.31 -35.77 29.57
C VAL A 123 0.79 -34.34 29.75
N GLU A 124 0.14 -34.06 30.88
CA GLU A 124 -0.33 -32.71 31.19
C GLU A 124 0.82 -31.71 31.31
N SER A 125 1.92 -32.11 31.95
CA SER A 125 3.11 -31.27 32.07
C SER A 125 3.66 -30.87 30.69
N LYS A 126 3.73 -31.81 29.74
CA LYS A 126 4.15 -31.52 28.35
C LYS A 126 3.17 -30.59 27.64
N TRP A 127 1.87 -30.74 27.85
CA TRP A 127 0.87 -29.84 27.28
C TRP A 127 0.97 -28.42 27.82
N VAL A 128 1.24 -28.25 29.11
CA VAL A 128 1.48 -26.93 29.71
C VAL A 128 2.72 -26.28 29.09
N GLN A 129 3.82 -27.03 28.97
CA GLN A 129 5.04 -26.54 28.32
C GLN A 129 4.78 -26.12 26.86
N PHE A 130 4.02 -26.93 26.11
CA PHE A 130 3.61 -26.60 24.74
C PHE A 130 2.75 -25.33 24.68
N SER A 131 1.78 -25.17 25.58
CA SER A 131 0.92 -23.99 25.64
C SER A 131 1.73 -22.70 25.89
N VAL A 132 2.71 -22.76 26.80
CA VAL A 132 3.65 -21.65 27.03
C VAL A 132 4.45 -21.35 25.77
N ALA A 133 5.01 -22.36 25.11
CA ALA A 133 5.78 -22.17 23.87
C ALA A 133 4.93 -21.56 22.74
N VAL A 134 3.66 -21.93 22.61
CA VAL A 134 2.74 -21.34 21.62
C VAL A 134 2.47 -19.86 21.93
N ARG A 135 2.26 -19.50 23.21
CA ARG A 135 2.08 -18.10 23.62
C ARG A 135 3.34 -17.27 23.38
N ASP A 136 4.52 -17.80 23.67
CA ASP A 136 5.80 -17.15 23.39
C ASP A 136 6.02 -16.94 21.89
N LEU A 137 5.65 -17.94 21.08
CA LEU A 137 5.71 -17.84 19.62
C LEU A 137 4.78 -16.73 19.10
N GLN A 138 3.57 -16.62 19.65
CA GLN A 138 2.63 -15.55 19.28
C GLN A 138 3.09 -14.16 19.73
N MET A 139 3.57 -14.00 20.97
CA MET A 139 3.90 -12.69 21.51
C MET A 139 5.27 -12.17 21.09
N VAL A 140 6.25 -13.05 20.91
CA VAL A 140 7.64 -12.63 20.63
C VAL A 140 8.01 -12.90 19.18
N SER A 141 7.86 -14.15 18.73
CA SER A 141 8.36 -14.56 17.43
C SER A 141 7.53 -13.99 16.28
N LEU A 142 6.19 -14.03 16.40
CA LEU A 142 5.29 -13.48 15.41
C LEU A 142 5.41 -11.96 15.33
N GLU A 143 5.41 -11.24 16.47
CA GLU A 143 5.58 -9.78 16.46
C GLU A 143 6.89 -9.37 15.79
N GLY A 144 7.99 -10.03 16.15
CA GLY A 144 9.29 -9.79 15.52
C GLY A 144 9.29 -10.05 14.01
N HIS A 145 8.62 -11.11 13.55
CA HIS A 145 8.48 -11.41 12.13
C HIS A 145 7.67 -10.35 11.38
N LEU A 146 6.54 -9.91 11.94
CA LEU A 146 5.71 -8.86 11.34
C LEU A 146 6.46 -7.52 11.23
N ASP A 147 7.26 -7.18 12.25
CA ASP A 147 8.11 -5.99 12.24
C ASP A 147 9.22 -6.09 11.18
N GLN A 148 9.83 -7.26 11.02
CA GLN A 148 10.82 -7.51 9.96
C GLN A 148 10.19 -7.34 8.57
N ILE A 149 9.01 -7.91 8.33
CA ILE A 149 8.29 -7.74 7.06
C ILE A 149 8.01 -6.26 6.79
N ARG A 150 7.53 -5.52 7.79
CA ARG A 150 7.27 -4.09 7.65
C ARG A 150 8.53 -3.34 7.25
N LYS A 151 9.63 -3.55 7.97
CA LYS A 151 10.88 -2.82 7.76
C LYS A 151 11.60 -3.20 6.46
N HIS A 152 11.57 -4.48 6.08
CA HIS A 152 12.40 -5.02 5.00
C HIS A 152 11.63 -5.22 3.69
N VAL A 153 10.30 -5.20 3.73
CA VAL A 153 9.45 -5.41 2.55
C VAL A 153 8.53 -4.22 2.34
N ILE A 154 7.68 -3.88 3.30
CA ILE A 154 6.67 -2.82 3.10
C ILE A 154 7.35 -1.46 2.91
N GLU A 155 8.26 -1.06 3.79
CA GLU A 155 8.92 0.25 3.71
C GLU A 155 9.71 0.48 2.41
N PRO A 156 10.52 -0.47 1.91
CA PRO A 156 11.15 -0.35 0.60
C PRO A 156 10.15 -0.18 -0.54
N PHE A 157 9.08 -0.98 -0.55
CA PHE A 157 8.04 -0.87 -1.57
C PHE A 157 7.33 0.49 -1.51
N GLU A 158 7.04 1.02 -0.32
CA GLU A 158 6.47 2.36 -0.15
C GLU A 158 7.40 3.45 -0.71
N ARG A 159 8.73 3.34 -0.49
CA ARG A 159 9.68 4.29 -1.07
C ARG A 159 9.67 4.25 -2.59
N VAL A 160 9.61 3.04 -3.17
CA VAL A 160 9.50 2.87 -4.61
C VAL A 160 8.19 3.49 -5.11
N MET A 161 7.05 3.19 -4.50
CA MET A 161 5.77 3.78 -4.89
C MET A 161 5.77 5.31 -4.85
N ARG A 162 6.37 5.93 -3.83
CA ARG A 162 6.53 7.39 -3.76
C ARG A 162 7.38 7.94 -4.91
N ALA A 163 8.40 7.21 -5.34
CA ALA A 163 9.21 7.60 -6.49
C ALA A 163 8.42 7.59 -7.81
N TYR A 164 7.37 6.75 -7.92
CA TYR A 164 6.47 6.74 -9.09
C TYR A 164 5.50 7.94 -9.12
N GLU A 165 5.22 8.61 -8.00
CA GLU A 165 4.24 9.72 -7.96
C GLU A 165 4.61 10.87 -8.91
N ASN A 166 5.87 11.31 -8.89
CA ASN A 166 6.33 12.44 -9.70
C ASN A 166 6.29 12.14 -11.21
N PRO A 167 6.84 11.01 -11.71
CA PRO A 167 6.67 10.57 -13.09
C PRO A 167 5.19 10.47 -13.48
N SER A 168 4.35 9.81 -12.67
CA SER A 168 2.92 9.67 -12.99
C SER A 168 2.19 11.01 -13.11
N LEU A 169 2.54 12.00 -12.28
CA LEU A 169 1.98 13.36 -12.39
C LEU A 169 2.46 14.07 -13.65
N ALA A 170 3.74 13.92 -14.02
CA ALA A 170 4.28 14.50 -15.26
C ALA A 170 3.61 13.89 -16.49
N MET A 171 3.39 12.58 -16.49
CA MET A 171 2.73 11.85 -17.59
C MET A 171 1.27 12.26 -17.73
N LYS A 172 0.54 12.42 -16.62
CA LYS A 172 -0.84 12.94 -16.61
C LYS A 172 -0.98 14.38 -17.09
N LYS A 173 0.05 15.22 -16.93
CA LYS A 173 0.05 16.61 -17.44
C LYS A 173 0.30 16.67 -18.95
N ARG A 174 0.89 15.62 -19.53
CA ARG A 174 1.16 15.52 -20.97
C ARG A 174 -0.10 15.09 -21.74
N GLN A 175 -0.92 14.23 -21.13
CA GLN A 175 -2.28 13.89 -21.60
C GLN A 175 -3.20 15.10 -21.48
#